data_AF-A0A7V9ZST7-F1
#
_entry.id   AF-A0A7V9ZST7-F1
#
_cell.length_a   1.000
_cell.length_b   1.000
_cell.length_c   1.000
_cell.angle_alpha   90.00
_cell.angle_beta   90.00
_cell.angle_gamma   90.00
#
_symmetry.space_group_name_H-M   'P 1'
#
loop_
_entity.id
_entity.type
_entity.pdbx_description
1 polymer ?
#
loop_
_entity_poly.entity_id
_entity_poly.type
_entity_poly.pdbx_seq_one_letter_code
_entity_poly.pdbx_strand_id
1 'polypeptide(L)'
;MKQFSIARNQLLVGLLVFSIVFPACSSKESAVTTNSNLSEAKTTQNQPAYSSSNTMANTSVMTDASAGSMPLAKEQKSSGERYAEIEENPFLESSRAPLSTFSIDVDTASYANVRRYLNDGQLPPKDAVRIEELINYFEYDYPQPVGDVPFSVNTEVATAPWNAKHKIVQIGLQGKKVSFDNVPPSNLVFLIDVSGSMDSPERLPLVKQGLRLLVNQLSNKDRVAIVVYAGASGLVLPSTNNKGEILNALNNLEAGGS
;
A
#
# COMPACT_ATOMS: atom_id res chain seq x y z
N MET A 1 13.45 42.28 38.55
CA MET A 1 13.19 41.50 39.79
C MET A 1 13.70 40.10 39.52
N LYS A 2 14.84 39.74 40.12
CA LYS A 2 15.55 38.46 39.95
C LYS A 2 14.92 37.41 40.87
N GLN A 3 14.73 36.18 40.39
CA GLN A 3 14.91 34.97 41.20
C GLN A 3 15.31 33.83 40.25
N PHE A 4 16.62 33.60 40.16
CA PHE A 4 17.22 32.31 39.81
C PHE A 4 17.25 31.50 41.11
N SER A 5 16.87 30.22 41.08
CA SER A 5 17.25 29.27 42.12
C SER A 5 17.86 28.02 41.49
N ILE A 6 19.02 27.66 42.03
CA ILE A 6 19.98 26.65 41.59
C ILE A 6 19.95 25.51 42.62
N ALA A 7 20.41 24.33 42.18
CA ALA A 7 21.01 23.22 42.93
C ALA A 7 20.07 22.04 43.24
N ARG A 8 20.50 20.78 43.29
CA ARG A 8 21.67 19.96 42.84
C ARG A 8 21.37 18.54 43.39
N ASN A 9 22.01 17.52 42.81
CA ASN A 9 22.32 16.19 43.41
C ASN A 9 21.12 15.25 43.72
N GLN A 10 21.17 13.93 43.59
CA GLN A 10 22.22 12.90 43.56
C GLN A 10 21.79 11.81 42.54
N LEU A 11 22.64 11.34 41.62
CA LEU A 11 23.42 10.10 41.74
C LEU A 11 22.69 8.94 42.44
N LEU A 12 22.16 7.98 41.68
CA LEU A 12 22.12 6.58 42.10
C LEU A 12 22.40 5.67 40.91
N VAL A 13 23.62 5.17 40.89
CA VAL A 13 24.10 4.09 40.04
C VAL A 13 23.49 2.79 40.56
N GLY A 14 22.58 2.19 39.79
CA GLY A 14 22.06 0.84 40.02
C GLY A 14 22.61 -0.10 38.97
N LEU A 15 23.84 -0.59 39.19
CA LEU A 15 24.49 -1.61 38.36
C LEU A 15 23.90 -2.98 38.73
N LEU A 16 23.02 -3.52 37.89
CA LEU A 16 22.56 -4.92 38.01
C LEU A 16 23.14 -5.73 36.86
N VAL A 17 24.29 -6.34 37.15
CA VAL A 17 24.96 -7.33 36.32
C VAL A 17 24.13 -8.61 36.40
N PHE A 18 23.45 -8.96 35.31
CA PHE A 18 22.94 -10.32 35.11
C PHE A 18 23.79 -11.00 34.05
N SER A 19 24.74 -11.80 34.51
CA SER A 19 25.49 -12.74 33.68
C SER A 19 24.54 -13.86 33.24
N ILE A 20 24.17 -13.90 31.96
CA ILE A 20 23.60 -15.09 31.35
C ILE A 20 24.63 -15.67 30.39
N VAL A 21 25.02 -16.88 30.73
CA VAL A 21 25.98 -17.75 30.07
C VAL A 21 25.48 -18.11 28.67
N PHE A 22 26.31 -17.87 27.66
CA PHE A 22 26.21 -18.49 26.34
C PHE A 22 26.64 -19.97 26.42
N PRO A 23 25.86 -20.90 25.85
CA PRO A 23 26.45 -22.06 25.21
C PRO A 23 26.53 -21.78 23.71
N ALA A 24 27.74 -21.47 23.26
CA ALA A 24 28.15 -21.71 21.89
C ALA A 24 28.13 -23.23 21.65
N CYS A 25 27.42 -23.68 20.62
CA CYS A 25 27.67 -24.97 20.01
C CYS A 25 27.83 -24.78 18.51
N SER A 26 29.02 -25.15 18.05
CA SER A 26 29.51 -25.06 16.68
C SER A 26 29.37 -26.41 15.98
N SER A 27 29.31 -26.35 14.64
CA SER A 27 29.44 -27.45 13.66
C SER A 27 28.15 -28.27 13.43
N LYS A 28 27.72 -28.59 12.21
CA LYS A 28 28.42 -28.78 10.93
C LYS A 28 27.50 -28.45 9.75
N GLU A 29 28.15 -27.95 8.72
CA GLU A 29 27.69 -27.94 7.34
C GLU A 29 27.54 -29.39 6.84
N SER A 30 26.43 -29.67 6.16
CA SER A 30 26.28 -30.87 5.33
C SER A 30 25.39 -30.54 4.15
N ALA A 31 26.03 -30.47 2.99
CA ALA A 31 25.39 -30.49 1.69
C ALA A 31 24.60 -31.80 1.52
N VAL A 32 23.37 -31.70 1.00
CA VAL A 32 22.64 -32.85 0.46
C VAL A 32 22.27 -32.54 -0.98
N THR A 33 22.86 -33.35 -1.86
CA THR A 33 22.58 -33.44 -3.28
C THR A 33 21.18 -34.01 -3.52
N THR A 34 20.54 -33.44 -4.54
CA THR A 34 19.31 -33.80 -5.25
C THR A 34 18.98 -35.30 -5.29
N ASN A 35 17.71 -35.63 -5.08
CA ASN A 35 17.05 -36.72 -5.80
C ASN A 35 15.58 -36.41 -6.07
N SER A 36 15.24 -36.52 -7.35
CA SER A 36 13.93 -36.52 -7.97
C SER A 36 13.12 -37.76 -7.61
N ASN A 37 11.88 -37.62 -7.13
CA ASN A 37 10.67 -38.00 -7.87
C ASN A 37 9.42 -38.04 -6.97
N LEU A 38 8.38 -37.45 -7.57
CA LEU A 38 6.93 -37.50 -7.37
C LEU A 38 6.35 -38.43 -6.29
N SER A 39 5.47 -37.84 -5.46
CA SER A 39 4.18 -38.44 -5.13
C SER A 39 3.13 -37.34 -4.94
N GLU A 40 2.02 -37.50 -5.67
CA GLU A 40 0.86 -36.63 -5.76
C GLU A 40 0.14 -36.45 -4.40
N ALA A 41 -0.16 -35.20 -4.02
CA ALA A 41 -1.11 -34.89 -2.97
C ALA A 41 -2.21 -33.98 -3.55
N LYS A 42 -3.40 -34.55 -3.69
CA LYS A 42 -4.64 -33.86 -4.06
C LYS A 42 -5.04 -32.90 -2.94
N THR A 43 -5.10 -31.61 -3.25
CA THR A 43 -5.79 -30.62 -2.42
C THR A 43 -7.01 -30.11 -3.18
N THR A 44 -8.18 -30.50 -2.68
CA THR A 44 -9.52 -30.14 -3.15
C THR A 44 -9.73 -28.63 -3.07
N GLN A 45 -9.85 -27.96 -4.21
CA GLN A 45 -10.37 -26.59 -4.31
C GLN A 45 -11.89 -26.63 -4.48
N ASN A 46 -12.62 -26.16 -3.47
CA ASN A 46 -14.05 -25.85 -3.60
C ASN A 46 -14.20 -24.46 -4.19
N GLN A 47 -14.54 -24.38 -5.49
CA GLN A 47 -15.10 -23.18 -6.11
C GLN A 47 -16.58 -23.44 -6.43
N PRO A 48 -17.52 -22.54 -6.07
CA PRO A 48 -18.90 -22.64 -6.52
C PRO A 48 -18.99 -22.26 -8.00
N ALA A 49 -19.54 -23.18 -8.80
CA ALA A 49 -19.78 -23.02 -10.22
C ALA A 49 -20.90 -22.00 -10.49
N TYR A 50 -20.59 -20.93 -11.21
CA TYR A 50 -21.60 -20.11 -11.88
C TYR A 50 -22.01 -20.79 -13.19
N SER A 51 -23.17 -21.44 -13.18
CA SER A 51 -23.80 -22.02 -14.37
C SER A 51 -24.51 -20.92 -15.18
N SER A 52 -23.92 -20.55 -16.31
CA SER A 52 -24.59 -19.75 -17.34
C SER A 52 -25.53 -20.64 -18.16
N SER A 53 -26.81 -20.68 -17.79
CA SER A 53 -27.86 -21.28 -18.62
C SER A 53 -28.68 -20.19 -19.29
N ASN A 54 -28.35 -19.93 -20.55
CA ASN A 54 -29.20 -19.21 -21.50
C ASN A 54 -30.36 -20.13 -21.91
N THR A 55 -31.57 -19.80 -21.48
CA THR A 55 -32.80 -20.33 -22.08
C THR A 55 -33.66 -19.15 -22.52
N MET A 56 -33.73 -18.95 -23.83
CA MET A 56 -34.74 -18.12 -24.46
C MET A 56 -36.12 -18.78 -24.27
N ALA A 57 -37.06 -18.04 -23.69
CA ALA A 57 -38.47 -18.36 -23.80
C ALA A 57 -39.25 -17.06 -24.03
N ASN A 58 -39.68 -16.89 -25.28
CA ASN A 58 -40.67 -15.91 -25.71
C ASN A 58 -41.98 -16.16 -24.96
N THR A 59 -42.52 -15.15 -24.30
CA THR A 59 -43.95 -15.07 -24.00
C THR A 59 -44.38 -13.61 -24.05
N SER A 60 -45.13 -13.31 -25.11
CA SER A 60 -45.86 -12.08 -25.32
C SER A 60 -47.02 -11.97 -24.32
N VAL A 61 -47.01 -10.90 -23.51
CA VAL A 61 -48.21 -10.40 -22.83
C VAL A 61 -48.27 -8.89 -23.05
N MET A 62 -49.29 -8.48 -23.78
CA MET A 62 -49.74 -7.10 -23.85
C MET A 62 -50.54 -6.77 -22.59
N THR A 63 -50.12 -5.73 -21.85
CA THR A 63 -51.04 -4.94 -21.02
C THR A 63 -50.59 -3.49 -21.00
N ASP A 64 -51.47 -2.65 -21.50
CA ASP A 64 -51.49 -1.20 -21.47
C ASP A 64 -51.71 -0.68 -20.03
N ALA A 65 -50.90 0.28 -19.58
CA ALA A 65 -51.24 1.21 -18.51
C ALA A 65 -50.19 2.33 -18.41
N SER A 66 -50.62 3.55 -18.75
CA SER A 66 -49.90 4.79 -18.48
C SER A 66 -49.71 5.02 -16.98
N ALA A 67 -48.46 5.24 -16.54
CA ALA A 67 -48.16 5.86 -15.25
C ALA A 67 -46.86 6.66 -15.33
N GLY A 68 -46.89 7.84 -14.71
CA GLY A 68 -45.95 8.95 -14.82
C GLY A 68 -44.46 8.60 -14.89
N SER A 69 -43.78 9.29 -15.82
CA SER A 69 -42.32 9.41 -15.88
C SER A 69 -41.82 10.12 -14.61
N MET A 70 -41.47 9.35 -13.58
CA MET A 70 -40.53 9.81 -12.56
C MET A 70 -39.18 10.04 -13.24
N PRO A 71 -38.49 11.17 -13.00
CA PRO A 71 -37.14 11.33 -13.49
C PRO A 71 -36.30 10.25 -12.80
N LEU A 72 -35.72 9.34 -13.59
CA LEU A 72 -34.68 8.45 -13.10
C LEU A 72 -33.64 9.34 -12.42
N ALA A 73 -33.50 9.18 -11.10
CA ALA A 73 -32.32 9.64 -10.39
C ALA A 73 -31.13 9.11 -11.20
N LYS A 74 -30.28 10.03 -11.68
CA LYS A 74 -29.00 9.67 -12.29
C LYS A 74 -28.31 8.76 -11.30
N GLU A 75 -28.33 7.47 -11.57
CA GLU A 75 -27.45 6.50 -10.97
C GLU A 75 -26.06 7.09 -11.17
N GLN A 76 -25.45 7.59 -10.08
CA GLN A 76 -24.07 8.02 -10.10
C GLN A 76 -23.31 6.84 -10.68
N LYS A 77 -22.78 7.00 -11.90
CA LYS A 77 -21.83 6.06 -12.49
C LYS A 77 -20.93 5.62 -11.35
N SER A 78 -21.05 4.37 -10.90
CA SER A 78 -20.20 3.88 -9.85
C SER A 78 -18.80 3.99 -10.41
N SER A 79 -18.03 4.94 -9.89
CA SER A 79 -16.59 4.99 -10.06
C SER A 79 -16.10 3.57 -9.77
N GLY A 80 -15.24 3.02 -10.65
CA GLY A 80 -14.72 1.65 -10.49
C GLY A 80 -13.89 1.45 -9.22
N GLU A 81 -13.78 2.47 -8.37
CA GLU A 81 -13.16 2.43 -7.06
C GLU A 81 -14.08 1.70 -6.07
N ARG A 82 -13.68 0.49 -5.72
CA ARG A 82 -14.34 -0.31 -4.68
C ARG A 82 -13.57 -0.11 -3.38
N TYR A 83 -14.23 0.46 -2.39
CA TYR A 83 -13.70 0.57 -1.03
C TYR A 83 -14.18 -0.61 -0.21
N ALA A 84 -13.27 -1.22 0.56
CA ALA A 84 -13.65 -2.20 1.55
C ALA A 84 -14.31 -1.48 2.73
N GLU A 85 -15.33 -2.10 3.32
CA GLU A 85 -15.92 -1.61 4.55
C GLU A 85 -14.87 -1.59 5.67
N ILE A 86 -14.84 -0.50 6.44
CA ILE A 86 -13.91 -0.35 7.55
C ILE A 86 -14.55 -0.92 8.82
N GLU A 87 -14.00 -2.03 9.32
CA GLU A 87 -14.36 -2.59 10.62
C GLU A 87 -13.57 -1.89 11.74
N GLU A 88 -14.28 -1.30 12.70
CA GLU A 88 -13.64 -0.67 13.86
C GLU A 88 -13.20 -1.72 14.89
N ASN A 89 -12.02 -1.51 15.47
CA ASN A 89 -11.51 -2.36 16.53
C ASN A 89 -12.37 -2.20 17.81
N PRO A 90 -12.83 -3.31 18.42
CA PRO A 90 -13.58 -3.23 19.66
C PRO A 90 -12.68 -2.82 20.83
N PHE A 91 -13.30 -2.30 21.90
CA PHE A 91 -12.60 -2.10 23.16
C PHE A 91 -12.33 -3.44 23.84
N LEU A 92 -11.08 -3.67 24.20
CA LEU A 92 -10.64 -4.87 24.91
C LEU A 92 -10.14 -4.50 26.32
N GLU A 93 -10.45 -5.35 27.31
CA GLU A 93 -9.88 -5.23 28.65
C GLU A 93 -8.39 -5.59 28.64
N SER A 94 -7.53 -4.67 29.04
CA SER A 94 -6.07 -4.87 29.04
C SER A 94 -5.60 -5.98 29.98
N SER A 95 -6.36 -6.29 31.04
CA SER A 95 -6.07 -7.42 31.93
C SER A 95 -6.23 -8.79 31.25
N ARG A 96 -7.04 -8.86 30.19
CA ARG A 96 -7.31 -10.08 29.41
C ARG A 96 -6.55 -10.12 28.09
N ALA A 97 -6.40 -8.96 27.44
CA ALA A 97 -5.67 -8.79 26.18
C ALA A 97 -4.59 -7.71 26.33
N PRO A 98 -3.47 -7.99 27.03
CA PRO A 98 -2.42 -7.01 27.30
C PRO A 98 -1.52 -6.72 26.10
N LEU A 99 -1.69 -7.43 24.98
CA LEU A 99 -0.86 -7.31 23.79
C LEU A 99 -1.66 -6.67 22.67
N SER A 100 -1.12 -5.59 22.11
CA SER A 100 -1.59 -4.99 20.86
C SER A 100 -0.61 -5.36 19.75
N THR A 101 -1.13 -5.93 18.67
CA THR A 101 -0.36 -6.23 17.46
C THR A 101 -0.86 -5.33 16.35
N PHE A 102 0.05 -4.70 15.63
CA PHE A 102 -0.23 -3.86 14.47
C PHE A 102 0.76 -4.19 13.37
N SER A 103 0.33 -4.02 12.11
CA SER A 103 1.22 -4.16 10.97
C SER A 103 2.20 -2.99 10.92
N ILE A 104 3.39 -3.24 10.38
CA ILE A 104 4.33 -2.17 10.00
C ILE A 104 4.07 -1.66 8.57
N ASP A 105 3.17 -2.32 7.83
CA ASP A 105 2.80 -1.87 6.50
C ASP A 105 2.09 -0.51 6.55
N VAL A 106 2.46 0.38 5.64
CA VAL A 106 1.96 1.76 5.60
C VAL A 106 1.41 2.05 4.22
N ASP A 107 0.09 2.14 4.16
CA ASP A 107 -0.62 2.66 2.99
C ASP A 107 -0.79 4.18 3.11
N THR A 108 -0.77 4.87 1.96
CA THR A 108 -0.90 6.33 1.85
C THR A 108 -1.94 6.77 0.80
N ALA A 109 -2.58 5.80 0.17
CA ALA A 109 -3.46 6.00 -0.98
C ALA A 109 -4.74 6.75 -0.60
N SER A 110 -5.31 6.43 0.57
CA SER A 110 -6.53 7.04 1.09
C SER A 110 -6.40 8.54 1.23
N TYR A 111 -5.30 9.06 1.79
CA TYR A 111 -5.10 10.51 1.89
C TYR A 111 -5.03 11.17 0.51
N ALA A 112 -4.28 10.59 -0.43
CA ALA A 112 -4.16 11.14 -1.79
C ALA A 112 -5.53 11.21 -2.49
N ASN A 113 -6.36 10.19 -2.28
CA ASN A 113 -7.70 10.12 -2.84
C ASN A 113 -8.68 11.10 -2.15
N VAL A 114 -8.65 11.19 -0.82
CA VAL A 114 -9.40 12.20 -0.05
C VAL A 114 -9.05 13.60 -0.54
N ARG A 115 -7.76 13.90 -0.70
CA ARG A 115 -7.30 15.19 -1.21
C ARG A 115 -7.84 15.47 -2.62
N ARG A 116 -7.87 14.47 -3.50
CA ARG A 116 -8.46 14.61 -4.85
C ARG A 116 -9.93 14.99 -4.77
N TYR A 117 -10.75 14.24 -4.04
CA TYR A 117 -12.17 14.55 -3.87
C TYR A 117 -12.40 15.97 -3.35
N LEU A 118 -11.65 16.37 -2.32
CA LEU A 118 -11.76 17.70 -1.73
C LEU A 118 -11.34 18.82 -2.71
N ASN A 119 -10.28 18.60 -3.50
CA ASN A 119 -9.86 19.54 -4.54
C ASN A 119 -10.89 19.69 -5.67
N ASP A 120 -11.65 18.62 -5.94
CA ASP A 120 -12.75 18.61 -6.90
C ASP A 120 -14.06 19.16 -6.31
N GLY A 121 -14.04 19.64 -5.06
CA GLY A 121 -15.21 20.18 -4.36
C GLY A 121 -16.24 19.11 -3.96
N GLN A 122 -15.82 17.85 -3.90
CA GLN A 122 -16.67 16.71 -3.55
C GLN A 122 -16.28 16.15 -2.18
N LEU A 123 -17.27 15.63 -1.46
CA LEU A 123 -16.98 14.86 -0.24
C LEU A 123 -16.53 13.46 -0.63
N PRO A 124 -15.44 12.93 -0.04
CA PRO A 124 -15.04 11.56 -0.26
C PRO A 124 -16.11 10.60 0.31
N PRO A 125 -16.31 9.42 -0.31
CA PRO A 125 -17.07 8.35 0.31
C PRO A 125 -16.51 8.02 1.70
N LYS A 126 -17.37 7.61 2.63
CA LYS A 126 -16.97 7.26 4.01
C LYS A 126 -15.82 6.24 4.01
N ASP A 127 -15.97 5.18 3.22
CA ASP A 127 -15.02 4.06 3.18
C ASP A 127 -13.73 4.40 2.42
N ALA A 128 -13.66 5.56 1.76
CA ALA A 128 -12.43 6.08 1.19
C ALA A 128 -11.52 6.74 2.24
N VAL A 129 -12.03 7.01 3.45
CA VAL A 129 -11.31 7.68 4.55
C VAL A 129 -10.77 6.64 5.53
N ARG A 130 -9.53 6.18 5.33
CA ARG A 130 -8.84 5.26 6.22
C ARG A 130 -7.96 6.05 7.19
N ILE A 131 -8.38 6.11 8.46
CA ILE A 131 -7.76 6.96 9.49
C ILE A 131 -6.25 6.71 9.60
N GLU A 132 -5.82 5.46 9.56
CA GLU A 132 -4.41 5.07 9.63
C GLU A 132 -3.58 5.67 8.50
N GLU A 133 -4.07 5.61 7.26
CA GLU A 133 -3.38 6.14 6.09
C GLU A 133 -3.36 7.67 6.07
N LEU A 134 -4.38 8.31 6.64
CA LEU A 134 -4.42 9.77 6.78
C LEU A 134 -3.34 10.28 7.74
N ILE A 135 -3.08 9.54 8.82
CA ILE A 135 -2.03 9.87 9.78
C ILE A 135 -0.66 9.52 9.20
N ASN A 136 -0.52 8.34 8.60
CA ASN A 136 0.75 7.84 8.09
C ASN A 136 1.20 8.47 6.76
N TYR A 137 0.35 9.28 6.11
CA TYR A 137 0.69 9.98 4.87
C TYR A 137 1.89 10.93 5.00
N PHE A 138 2.10 11.50 6.19
CA PHE A 138 3.10 12.54 6.41
C PHE A 138 4.45 11.95 6.81
N GLU A 139 5.52 12.60 6.37
CA GLU A 139 6.86 12.31 6.87
C GLU A 139 7.06 12.95 8.25
N TYR A 140 7.54 12.13 9.19
CA TYR A 140 7.88 12.55 10.54
C TYR A 140 9.40 12.53 10.71
N ASP A 141 9.96 13.56 11.36
CA ASP A 141 11.40 13.65 11.61
C ASP A 141 11.80 12.87 12.87
N TYR A 142 11.68 11.54 12.79
CA TYR A 142 12.08 10.66 13.87
C TYR A 142 13.60 10.43 13.89
N PRO A 143 14.21 10.30 15.10
CA PRO A 143 15.63 10.02 15.24
C PRO A 143 16.00 8.68 14.60
N GLN A 144 17.17 8.63 13.95
CA GLN A 144 17.71 7.38 13.38
C GLN A 144 18.08 6.39 14.50
N PRO A 145 18.02 5.07 14.23
CA PRO A 145 18.53 4.07 15.17
C PRO A 145 20.02 4.27 15.49
N VAL A 146 20.41 3.98 16.74
CA VAL A 146 21.79 4.12 17.23
C VAL A 146 22.44 2.75 17.39
N GLY A 147 23.69 2.61 16.95
CA GLY A 147 24.42 1.34 17.01
C GLY A 147 23.88 0.33 16.00
N ASP A 148 23.78 -0.94 16.42
CA ASP A 148 23.44 -2.07 15.55
C ASP A 148 21.94 -2.47 15.62
N VAL A 149 21.06 -1.59 16.13
CA VAL A 149 19.62 -1.85 16.15
C VAL A 149 18.96 -1.46 14.81
N PRO A 150 17.96 -2.22 14.32
CA PRO A 150 17.40 -2.01 12.98
C PRO A 150 16.48 -0.78 12.86
N PHE A 151 15.85 -0.35 13.96
CA PHE A 151 14.94 0.79 14.00
C PHE A 151 14.94 1.48 15.38
N SER A 152 14.55 2.75 15.41
CA SER A 152 14.22 3.46 16.64
C SER A 152 12.71 3.44 16.90
N VAL A 153 12.31 3.55 18.17
CA VAL A 153 10.92 3.61 18.60
C VAL A 153 10.68 4.94 19.30
N ASN A 154 9.65 5.65 18.87
CA ASN A 154 9.25 6.94 19.40
C ASN A 154 7.80 6.83 19.88
N THR A 155 7.50 7.31 21.08
CA THR A 155 6.16 7.20 21.65
C THR A 155 5.71 8.52 22.23
N GLU A 156 4.52 8.95 21.86
CA GLU A 156 3.87 10.13 22.42
C GLU A 156 2.48 9.76 22.94
N VAL A 157 2.08 10.41 24.03
CA VAL A 157 0.76 10.18 24.64
C VAL A 157 0.07 11.52 24.84
N ALA A 158 -1.15 11.62 24.32
CA ALA A 158 -2.01 12.79 24.48
C ALA A 158 -3.38 12.41 25.03
N THR A 159 -4.09 13.36 25.60
CA THR A 159 -5.52 13.21 25.87
C THR A 159 -6.28 13.29 24.55
N ALA A 160 -7.25 12.40 24.32
CA ALA A 160 -8.03 12.43 23.09
C ALA A 160 -8.87 13.73 23.02
N PRO A 161 -8.82 14.48 21.91
CA PRO A 161 -9.49 15.77 21.83
C PRO A 161 -11.02 15.66 21.84
N TRP A 162 -11.58 14.50 21.46
CA TRP A 162 -13.03 14.23 21.48
C TRP A 162 -13.52 13.58 22.78
N ASN A 163 -12.64 13.10 23.65
CA ASN A 163 -13.02 12.49 24.92
C ASN A 163 -11.87 12.56 25.96
N ALA A 164 -12.02 13.42 26.96
CA ALA A 164 -10.99 13.65 27.97
C ALA A 164 -10.65 12.43 28.85
N LYS A 165 -11.52 11.41 28.88
CA LYS A 165 -11.25 10.15 29.59
C LYS A 165 -10.36 9.20 28.80
N HIS A 166 -10.21 9.42 27.48
CA HIS A 166 -9.41 8.58 26.60
C HIS A 166 -8.01 9.17 26.39
N LYS A 167 -7.05 8.29 26.16
CA LYS A 167 -5.69 8.65 25.74
C LYS A 167 -5.44 8.14 24.32
N ILE A 168 -4.69 8.93 23.58
CA ILE A 168 -4.15 8.53 22.27
C ILE A 168 -2.67 8.27 22.49
N VAL A 169 -2.21 7.12 22.00
CA VAL A 169 -0.79 6.78 21.97
C VAL A 169 -0.36 6.74 20.52
N GLN A 170 0.63 7.56 20.16
CA GLN A 170 1.29 7.51 18.87
C GLN A 170 2.57 6.68 19.04
N ILE A 171 2.79 5.74 18.13
CA ILE A 171 4.00 4.92 18.05
C ILE A 171 4.63 5.16 16.69
N GLY A 172 5.79 5.80 16.67
CA GLY A 172 6.61 6.04 15.48
C GLY A 172 7.78 5.07 15.41
N LEU A 173 7.95 4.42 14.27
CA LEU A 173 9.09 3.54 13.98
C LEU A 173 9.95 4.15 12.89
N GLN A 174 11.26 4.27 13.13
CA GLN A 174 12.20 4.78 12.12
C GLN A 174 13.29 3.75 11.86
N GLY A 175 13.24 3.14 10.68
CA GLY A 175 14.33 2.30 10.17
C GLY A 175 15.57 3.13 9.82
N LYS A 176 16.70 2.46 9.65
CA LYS A 176 17.93 3.12 9.19
C LYS A 176 17.74 3.68 7.78
N LYS A 177 17.96 4.98 7.59
CA LYS A 177 18.05 5.61 6.28
C LYS A 177 19.30 5.07 5.58
N VAL A 178 19.11 4.40 4.44
CA VAL A 178 20.19 3.89 3.60
C VAL A 178 20.37 4.84 2.44
N SER A 179 21.61 5.19 2.11
CA SER A 179 21.91 5.96 0.90
C SER A 179 21.70 5.09 -0.34
N PHE A 180 21.06 5.65 -1.35
CA PHE A 180 20.89 5.02 -2.66
C PHE A 180 22.08 5.26 -3.61
N ASP A 181 23.15 5.93 -3.15
CA ASP A 181 24.28 6.35 -4.02
C ASP A 181 25.05 5.15 -4.60
N ASN A 182 25.04 4.00 -3.93
CA ASN A 182 25.78 2.79 -4.30
C ASN A 182 24.89 1.60 -4.63
N VAL A 183 23.65 1.85 -5.05
CA VAL A 183 22.71 0.77 -5.40
C VAL A 183 23.20 0.07 -6.68
N PRO A 184 23.19 -1.27 -6.71
CA PRO A 184 23.52 -2.01 -7.93
C PRO A 184 22.58 -1.65 -9.10
N PRO A 185 23.04 -1.78 -10.36
CA PRO A 185 22.19 -1.55 -11.52
C PRO A 185 20.91 -2.37 -11.48
N SER A 186 19.77 -1.73 -11.79
CA SER A 186 18.46 -2.37 -11.82
C SER A 186 18.02 -2.72 -13.25
N ASN A 187 17.33 -3.85 -13.39
CA ASN A 187 16.64 -4.23 -14.63
C ASN A 187 15.14 -4.22 -14.36
N LEU A 188 14.46 -3.17 -14.83
CA LEU A 188 13.03 -2.96 -14.62
C LEU A 188 12.23 -3.41 -15.84
N VAL A 189 11.15 -4.15 -15.62
CA VAL A 189 10.19 -4.51 -16.66
C VAL A 189 8.83 -3.94 -16.27
N PHE A 190 8.33 -3.00 -17.05
CA PHE A 190 7.01 -2.43 -16.85
C PHE A 190 5.99 -3.25 -17.64
N LEU A 191 5.07 -3.90 -16.93
CA LEU A 191 3.88 -4.51 -17.51
C LEU A 191 2.71 -3.52 -17.33
N ILE A 192 2.20 -2.97 -18.42
CA ILE A 192 1.25 -1.85 -18.40
C ILE A 192 -0.08 -2.27 -19.05
N ASP A 193 -1.18 -2.12 -18.31
CA ASP A 193 -2.53 -2.26 -18.88
C ASP A 193 -2.84 -1.04 -19.77
N VAL A 194 -3.21 -1.32 -21.02
CA VAL A 194 -3.62 -0.32 -22.00
C VAL A 194 -5.04 -0.56 -22.51
N SER A 195 -5.87 -1.29 -21.78
CA SER A 195 -7.28 -1.52 -22.11
C SER A 195 -8.07 -0.23 -22.26
N GLY A 196 -9.19 -0.23 -22.99
CA GLY A 196 -10.05 0.94 -23.12
C GLY A 196 -10.56 1.50 -21.78
N SER A 197 -10.61 0.67 -20.72
CA SER A 197 -10.94 1.12 -19.38
C SER A 197 -9.90 2.10 -18.80
N MET A 198 -8.67 2.12 -19.32
CA MET A 198 -7.58 2.95 -18.83
C MET A 198 -7.56 4.38 -19.43
N ASP A 199 -8.55 4.74 -20.25
CA ASP A 199 -8.58 6.01 -21.01
C ASP A 199 -8.88 7.27 -20.17
N SER A 200 -9.31 7.12 -18.92
CA SER A 200 -9.63 8.28 -18.08
C SER A 200 -8.37 8.98 -17.55
N PRO A 201 -8.40 10.32 -17.31
CA PRO A 201 -7.23 11.10 -16.87
C PRO A 201 -6.52 10.55 -15.64
N GLU A 202 -7.26 9.93 -14.72
CA GLU A 202 -6.79 9.33 -13.48
C GLU A 202 -6.18 7.93 -13.64
N ARG A 203 -6.12 7.37 -14.86
CA ARG A 203 -5.63 6.02 -15.16
C ARG A 203 -4.34 6.03 -15.98
N LEU A 204 -4.35 5.60 -17.26
CA LEU A 204 -3.14 5.50 -18.08
C LEU A 204 -2.37 6.83 -18.18
N PRO A 205 -3.03 8.00 -18.35
CA PRO A 205 -2.33 9.28 -18.33
C PRO A 205 -1.57 9.52 -17.02
N LEU A 206 -2.16 9.20 -15.86
CA LEU A 206 -1.50 9.33 -14.56
C LEU A 206 -0.36 8.31 -14.38
N VAL A 207 -0.56 7.06 -14.82
CA VAL A 207 0.48 6.02 -14.83
C VAL A 207 1.68 6.47 -15.66
N LYS A 208 1.45 7.02 -16.85
CA LYS A 208 2.50 7.58 -17.71
C LYS A 208 3.28 8.68 -16.99
N GLN A 209 2.61 9.58 -16.26
CA GLN A 209 3.28 10.62 -15.48
C GLN A 209 4.15 10.03 -14.36
N GLY A 210 3.63 9.08 -13.59
CA GLY A 210 4.37 8.40 -12.52
C GLY A 210 5.60 7.66 -13.04
N LEU A 211 5.45 6.89 -14.11
CA LEU A 211 6.57 6.18 -14.74
C LEU A 211 7.63 7.13 -15.31
N ARG A 212 7.22 8.29 -15.84
CA ARG A 212 8.16 9.33 -16.27
C ARG A 212 8.99 9.88 -15.11
N LEU A 213 8.38 10.11 -13.94
CA LEU A 213 9.12 10.54 -12.75
C LEU A 213 10.14 9.48 -12.31
N LEU A 214 9.73 8.22 -12.28
CA LEU A 214 10.62 7.09 -11.97
C LEU A 214 11.79 7.02 -12.97
N VAL A 215 11.51 7.05 -14.27
CA VAL A 215 12.54 7.01 -15.32
C VAL A 215 13.53 8.17 -15.22
N ASN A 216 13.07 9.35 -14.76
CA ASN A 216 13.97 10.48 -14.55
C ASN A 216 14.95 10.26 -13.39
N GLN A 217 14.59 9.48 -12.38
CA GLN A 217 15.45 9.13 -11.25
C GLN A 217 16.43 7.99 -11.58
N LEU A 218 16.21 7.24 -12.67
CA LEU A 218 17.11 6.16 -13.09
C LEU A 218 18.48 6.70 -13.54
N SER A 219 19.51 5.96 -13.16
CA SER A 219 20.90 6.14 -13.60
C SER A 219 21.11 5.60 -15.01
N ASN A 220 22.26 5.90 -15.61
CA ASN A 220 22.65 5.35 -16.92
C ASN A 220 22.99 3.84 -16.90
N LYS A 221 23.07 3.24 -15.70
CA LYS A 221 23.32 1.81 -15.50
C LYS A 221 22.03 1.01 -15.48
N ASP A 222 20.90 1.65 -15.22
CA ASP A 222 19.59 1.00 -15.12
C ASP A 222 19.00 0.75 -16.50
N ARG A 223 18.26 -0.35 -16.63
CA ARG A 223 17.59 -0.74 -17.88
C ARG A 223 16.10 -0.85 -17.67
N VAL A 224 15.33 -0.49 -18.70
CA VAL A 224 13.87 -0.60 -18.72
C VAL A 224 13.43 -1.37 -19.96
N ALA A 225 12.49 -2.29 -19.79
CA ALA A 225 11.68 -2.86 -20.86
C ALA A 225 10.20 -2.54 -20.60
N ILE A 226 9.40 -2.40 -21.66
CA ILE A 226 7.96 -2.12 -21.56
C ILE A 226 7.19 -3.17 -22.33
N VAL A 227 6.27 -3.83 -21.63
CA VAL A 227 5.32 -4.80 -22.17
C VAL A 227 3.92 -4.27 -21.88
N VAL A 228 3.03 -4.35 -22.84
CA VAL A 228 1.62 -3.98 -22.65
C VAL A 228 0.72 -5.19 -22.62
N TYR A 229 -0.35 -5.07 -21.85
CA TYR A 229 -1.42 -6.04 -21.77
C TYR A 229 -2.76 -5.35 -22.07
N ALA A 230 -3.46 -5.84 -23.09
CA ALA A 230 -4.84 -5.49 -23.46
C ALA A 230 -5.40 -6.64 -24.32
N GLY A 231 -6.35 -6.35 -25.24
CA GLY A 231 -6.88 -7.33 -26.20
C GLY A 231 -5.83 -8.06 -27.05
N ALA A 232 -4.62 -7.49 -27.16
CA ALA A 232 -3.40 -8.21 -27.54
C ALA A 232 -2.27 -7.81 -26.59
N SER A 233 -1.48 -8.80 -26.15
CA SER A 233 -0.24 -8.56 -25.39
C SER A 233 0.92 -8.29 -26.35
N GLY A 234 1.80 -7.34 -26.03
CA GLY A 234 2.89 -6.97 -26.93
C GLY A 234 4.09 -6.34 -26.24
N LEU A 235 5.29 -6.61 -26.77
CA LEU A 235 6.51 -5.91 -26.38
C LEU A 235 6.51 -4.53 -27.06
N VAL A 236 6.48 -3.46 -26.25
CA VAL A 236 6.51 -2.06 -26.74
C VAL A 236 7.94 -1.53 -26.80
N LEU A 237 8.76 -1.88 -25.81
CA LEU A 237 10.14 -1.44 -25.73
C LEU A 237 11.04 -2.60 -25.27
N PRO A 238 11.96 -3.08 -26.12
CA PRO A 238 13.02 -3.98 -25.70
C PRO A 238 13.90 -3.35 -24.61
N SER A 239 14.53 -4.16 -23.76
CA SER A 239 15.37 -3.66 -22.66
C SER A 239 16.45 -2.69 -23.16
N THR A 240 16.40 -1.44 -22.71
CA THR A 240 17.34 -0.36 -23.06
C THR A 240 17.65 0.50 -21.83
N ASN A 241 18.78 1.18 -21.82
CA ASN A 241 19.12 2.24 -20.85
C ASN A 241 18.99 3.65 -21.46
N ASN A 242 18.52 3.76 -22.71
CA ASN A 242 18.32 5.04 -23.37
C ASN A 242 17.07 5.74 -22.82
N LYS A 243 17.29 6.73 -21.93
CA LYS A 243 16.22 7.51 -21.30
C LYS A 243 15.26 8.15 -22.30
N GLY A 244 15.77 8.64 -23.45
CA GLY A 244 14.95 9.24 -24.49
C GLY A 244 14.00 8.24 -25.15
N GLU A 245 14.50 7.04 -25.48
CA GLU A 245 13.67 5.96 -26.03
C GLU A 245 12.59 5.52 -25.04
N ILE A 246 12.95 5.38 -23.75
CA ILE A 246 12.00 4.98 -22.70
C ILE A 246 10.87 6.01 -22.56
N LEU A 247 11.22 7.29 -22.46
CA LEU A 247 10.22 8.36 -22.32
C LEU A 247 9.33 8.47 -23.56
N ASN A 248 9.88 8.29 -24.77
CA ASN A 248 9.11 8.28 -26.00
C ASN A 248 8.15 7.09 -26.06
N ALA A 249 8.61 5.89 -25.71
CA ALA A 249 7.77 4.70 -25.65
C ALA A 249 6.60 4.88 -24.69
N LEU A 250 6.84 5.43 -23.48
CA LEU A 250 5.78 5.75 -22.52
C LEU A 250 4.78 6.75 -23.10
N ASN A 251 5.23 7.79 -23.80
CA ASN A 251 4.36 8.82 -24.36
C ASN A 251 3.43 8.30 -25.45
N ASN A 252 3.88 7.31 -26.22
CA ASN A 252 3.13 6.72 -27.32
C ASN A 252 2.15 5.62 -26.86
N LEU A 253 2.09 5.31 -25.56
CA LEU A 253 1.07 4.41 -25.03
C LEU A 253 -0.31 5.07 -25.11
N GLU A 254 -1.27 4.36 -25.68
CA GLU A 254 -2.67 4.78 -25.82
C GLU A 254 -3.58 3.70 -25.26
N ALA A 255 -4.69 4.10 -24.65
CA ALA A 255 -5.71 3.17 -24.19
C ALA A 255 -6.53 2.67 -25.39
N GLY A 256 -6.74 1.36 -25.50
CA GLY A 256 -7.44 0.73 -26.60
C GLY A 256 -7.75 -0.75 -26.34
N GLY A 257 -8.73 -1.27 -27.07
CA GLY A 257 -9.27 -2.63 -26.89
C GLY A 257 -10.66 -2.60 -26.27
N SER A 258 -11.59 -3.28 -26.96
CA SER A 258 -13.01 -3.44 -26.61
C SER A 258 -13.30 -4.85 -26.13
#